data_AF-A0A1I3P161-F1
#
_entry.id   AF-A0A1I3P161-F1
#
_cell.length_a   1.000
_cell.length_b   1.000
_cell.length_c   1.000
_cell.angle_alpha   90.00
_cell.angle_beta   90.00
_cell.angle_gamma   90.00
#
_symmetry.space_group_name_H-M   'P 1'
#
loop_
_entity.id
_entity.type
_entity.pdbx_description
1 polymer ?
#
loop_
_entity_poly.entity_id
_entity_poly.type
_entity_poly.pdbx_seq_one_letter_code
_entity_poly.pdbx_strand_id
1 'polypeptide(L)'
;MMNDLIWVIIGMSLVTLIPRWLPIWIVGRVSLPRWANQWLNHIPYAALGALIFPGILSIEQGKPLIGLLGGLIAGCLAFFRLHIMYVIFGAILTVFIAKNFL
;
A
#
# COMPACT_ATOMS: atom_id res chain seq x y z
N MET A 1 -34.48 -14.25 3.59
CA MET A 1 -33.79 -13.39 2.60
C MET A 1 -33.43 -12.01 3.19
N MET A 2 -34.37 -11.09 3.44
CA MET A 2 -34.02 -9.74 3.94
C MET A 2 -33.55 -9.73 5.41
N ASN A 3 -34.14 -10.58 6.26
CA ASN A 3 -33.72 -10.71 7.67
C ASN A 3 -32.29 -11.26 7.81
N ASP A 4 -31.90 -12.22 6.97
CA ASP A 4 -30.57 -12.84 7.01
C ASP A 4 -29.50 -11.82 6.61
N LEU A 5 -29.81 -10.95 5.65
CA LEU A 5 -28.91 -9.86 5.23
C LEU A 5 -28.64 -8.87 6.38
N ILE A 6 -29.67 -8.52 7.16
CA ILE A 6 -29.54 -7.62 8.31
C ILE A 6 -28.63 -8.25 9.37
N TRP A 7 -28.81 -9.53 9.68
CA TRP A 7 -27.95 -10.25 10.62
C TRP A 7 -26.50 -10.35 10.14
N VAL A 8 -26.27 -10.56 8.84
CA VAL A 8 -24.92 -10.57 8.24
C VAL A 8 -24.28 -9.18 8.33
N ILE A 9 -25.01 -8.11 8.02
CA ILE A 9 -24.50 -6.73 8.13
C ILE A 9 -24.13 -6.40 9.58
N ILE A 10 -24.98 -6.74 10.54
CA ILE A 10 -24.71 -6.53 11.98
C ILE A 10 -23.49 -7.34 12.41
N GLY A 11 -23.39 -8.61 11.99
CA GLY A 11 -22.25 -9.48 12.28
C GLY A 11 -20.93 -8.94 11.71
N MET A 12 -20.91 -8.54 10.44
CA MET A 12 -19.73 -7.95 9.79
C MET A 12 -19.33 -6.61 10.42
N SER A 13 -20.32 -5.78 10.77
CA SER A 13 -20.09 -4.52 11.46
C SER A 13 -19.41 -4.76 12.81
N LEU A 14 -19.96 -5.65 13.66
CA LEU A 14 -19.37 -5.99 14.96
C LEU A 14 -17.93 -6.49 14.81
N VAL A 15 -17.69 -7.47 13.93
CA VAL A 15 -16.37 -8.06 13.71
C VAL A 15 -15.36 -7.05 13.14
N THR A 16 -15.80 -6.01 12.43
CA THR A 16 -14.91 -4.96 11.90
C THR A 16 -14.66 -3.85 12.92
N LEU A 17 -15.67 -3.49 13.70
CA LEU A 17 -15.64 -2.36 14.62
C LEU A 17 -14.80 -2.69 15.86
N ILE A 18 -14.90 -3.93 16.37
CA ILE A 18 -14.10 -4.41 17.50
C ILE A 18 -12.59 -4.25 17.25
N PRO A 19 -11.97 -4.85 16.22
CA PRO A 19 -10.54 -4.72 15.95
C PRO A 19 -10.13 -3.33 15.45
N ARG A 20 -11.06 -2.46 15.02
CA ARG A 20 -10.74 -1.08 14.63
C ARG A 20 -10.71 -0.12 15.83
N TRP A 21 -11.58 -0.33 16.82
CA TRP A 21 -11.64 0.47 18.05
C TRP A 21 -10.64 0.01 19.11
N LEU A 22 -10.39 -1.29 19.18
CA LEU A 22 -9.48 -1.89 20.16
C LEU A 22 -8.05 -1.31 20.10
N PRO A 23 -7.40 -1.13 18.92
CA PRO A 23 -6.07 -0.55 18.82
C PRO A 23 -6.05 0.91 19.29
N ILE A 24 -7.08 1.68 18.94
CA ILE A 24 -7.17 3.11 19.30
C ILE A 24 -7.19 3.26 20.83
N TRP A 25 -7.91 2.38 21.53
CA TRP A 25 -8.03 2.44 22.98
C TRP A 25 -6.81 1.89 23.72
N ILE A 26 -6.15 0.87 23.16
CA ILE A 26 -4.96 0.23 23.76
C ILE A 26 -3.70 1.07 23.53
N VAL A 27 -3.48 1.57 22.32
CA VAL A 27 -2.25 2.29 21.93
C VAL A 27 -2.07 3.59 22.75
N GLY A 28 -3.16 4.23 23.19
CA GLY A 28 -3.09 5.41 24.06
C GLY A 28 -2.74 5.14 25.54
N ARG A 29 -2.87 3.90 26.02
CA ARG A 29 -2.67 3.54 27.44
C ARG A 29 -1.49 2.61 27.70
N VAL A 30 -0.99 1.92 26.67
CA VAL A 30 0.20 1.08 26.76
C VAL A 30 1.42 1.93 26.45
N SER A 31 2.22 2.25 27.47
CA SER A 31 3.56 2.81 27.28
C SER A 31 4.47 1.74 26.69
N LEU A 32 4.45 1.59 25.37
CA LEU A 32 5.38 0.73 24.66
C LEU A 32 6.82 1.15 25.01
N PRO A 33 7.74 0.21 25.30
CA PRO A 33 9.13 0.56 25.53
C PRO A 33 9.69 1.27 24.29
N ARG A 34 10.63 2.20 24.49
CA ARG A 34 11.16 3.07 23.41
C ARG A 34 11.57 2.30 22.15
N TRP A 35 12.15 1.10 22.31
CA TRP A 35 12.54 0.23 21.20
C TRP A 35 11.34 -0.24 20.37
N ALA A 36 10.25 -0.67 21.01
CA ALA A 36 9.07 -1.19 20.35
C ALA A 36 8.30 -0.07 19.64
N ASN A 37 8.21 1.12 20.25
CA ASN A 37 7.57 2.26 19.61
C ASN A 37 8.33 2.71 18.35
N GLN A 38 9.67 2.75 18.40
CA GLN A 38 10.50 3.01 17.22
C GLN A 38 10.32 1.95 16.14
N TRP A 39 10.28 0.66 16.52
CA TRP A 39 10.06 -0.43 15.57
C TRP A 39 8.66 -0.37 14.92
N LEU A 40 7.60 -0.13 15.70
CA LEU A 40 6.24 0.02 15.18
C LEU A 40 6.12 1.16 14.17
N ASN A 41 6.83 2.27 14.36
CA ASN A 41 6.83 3.38 13.40
C ASN A 41 7.48 3.01 12.05
N HIS A 42 8.31 1.97 11.99
CA HIS A 42 8.91 1.49 10.75
C HIS A 42 8.05 0.44 10.02
N ILE A 43 7.11 -0.21 10.72
CA ILE A 43 6.22 -1.25 10.13
C ILE A 43 5.41 -0.70 8.94
N PRO A 44 4.74 0.47 9.00
CA PRO A 44 3.94 0.96 7.88
C PRO A 44 4.77 1.16 6.61
N TYR A 45 5.98 1.70 6.74
CA TYR A 45 6.88 1.91 5.61
C TYR A 45 7.38 0.60 5.02
N ALA A 46 7.73 -0.38 5.87
CA ALA A 46 8.11 -1.72 5.44
C ALA A 46 6.95 -2.44 4.73
N ALA A 47 5.73 -2.34 5.27
CA ALA A 47 4.53 -2.91 4.68
C ALA A 47 4.21 -2.28 3.32
N LEU A 48 4.25 -0.94 3.20
CA LEU A 48 4.08 -0.26 1.92
C LEU A 48 5.11 -0.72 0.89
N GLY A 49 6.39 -0.81 1.27
CA GLY A 49 7.44 -1.34 0.39
C GLY A 49 7.19 -2.79 -0.03
N ALA A 50 6.83 -3.65 0.92
CA ALA A 50 6.54 -5.05 0.68
C ALA A 50 5.29 -5.28 -0.19
N LEU A 51 4.35 -4.33 -0.22
CA LEU A 51 3.18 -4.36 -1.11
C LEU A 51 3.48 -3.77 -2.48
N ILE A 52 4.21 -2.65 -2.55
CA ILE A 52 4.50 -1.93 -3.79
C ILE A 52 5.50 -2.71 -4.66
N PHE A 53 6.56 -3.25 -4.06
CA PHE A 53 7.63 -3.94 -4.81
C PHE A 53 7.13 -5.12 -5.65
N PRO A 54 6.40 -6.11 -5.09
CA PRO A 54 5.81 -7.16 -5.91
C PRO A 54 4.74 -6.62 -6.87
N GLY A 55 3.97 -5.60 -6.46
CA GLY A 55 2.97 -4.96 -7.32
C GLY A 55 3.58 -4.39 -8.62
N ILE A 56 4.80 -3.87 -8.56
CA ILE A 56 5.53 -3.37 -9.73
C ILE A 56 6.06 -4.52 -10.61
N LEU A 57 6.56 -5.60 -10.00
CA LEU A 57 7.15 -6.72 -10.73
C LEU A 57 6.10 -7.62 -11.40
N SER A 58 4.88 -7.66 -10.88
CA SER A 58 3.79 -8.51 -11.37
C SER A 58 2.92 -7.86 -12.46
N ILE A 59 3.32 -6.71 -13.02
CA ILE A 59 2.53 -5.99 -14.04
C ILE A 59 2.38 -6.79 -15.33
N GLU A 60 3.45 -7.46 -15.79
CA GLU A 60 3.44 -8.19 -17.06
C GLU A 60 4.16 -9.54 -16.92
N GLN A 61 3.43 -10.63 -17.16
CA GLN A 61 3.97 -11.99 -17.03
C GLN A 61 5.00 -12.25 -18.13
N GLY A 62 6.26 -12.48 -17.73
CA GLY A 62 7.37 -12.78 -18.63
C GLY A 62 8.33 -11.62 -18.90
N LYS A 63 8.01 -10.37 -18.52
CA LYS A 63 8.90 -9.19 -18.67
C LYS A 63 8.89 -8.27 -17.43
N PRO A 64 9.42 -8.71 -16.28
CA PRO A 64 9.48 -7.91 -15.06
C PRO A 64 10.31 -6.63 -15.21
N LEU A 65 11.17 -6.55 -16.25
CA LEU A 65 11.99 -5.39 -16.56
C LEU A 65 11.14 -4.13 -16.85
N ILE A 66 9.97 -4.29 -17.47
CA ILE A 66 9.06 -3.18 -17.83
C ILE A 66 8.52 -2.53 -16.55
N GLY A 67 8.05 -3.35 -15.61
CA GLY A 67 7.61 -2.89 -14.31
C GLY A 67 8.74 -2.24 -13.52
N LEU A 68 9.91 -2.87 -13.47
CA LEU A 68 11.09 -2.34 -12.77
C LEU A 68 11.48 -0.94 -13.28
N LEU A 69 11.47 -0.73 -14.60
CA LEU A 69 11.74 0.58 -15.21
C LEU A 69 10.71 1.63 -14.80
N GLY A 70 9.41 1.28 -14.86
CA GLY A 70 8.34 2.16 -14.39
C GLY A 70 8.48 2.53 -12.92
N GLY A 71 8.80 1.55 -12.07
CA GLY A 71 9.06 1.74 -10.64
C GLY A 71 10.29 2.61 -10.34
N LEU A 72 11.39 2.39 -11.07
CA LEU A 72 12.60 3.21 -10.96
C LEU A 72 12.34 4.66 -11.36
N ILE A 73 11.63 4.89 -12.47
CA ILE A 73 11.29 6.25 -12.91
C ILE A 73 10.32 6.92 -11.94
N ALA A 74 9.31 6.19 -11.45
CA ALA A 74 8.41 6.70 -10.41
C ALA A 74 9.17 7.09 -9.13
N GLY A 75 10.10 6.24 -8.68
CA GLY A 75 10.96 6.52 -7.52
C GLY A 75 11.87 7.73 -7.74
N CYS A 76 12.46 7.84 -8.93
CA CYS A 76 13.32 8.98 -9.30
C CYS A 76 12.53 10.29 -9.35
N LEU A 77 11.36 10.31 -10.02
CA LEU A 77 10.48 11.47 -10.06
C LEU A 77 9.94 11.87 -8.68
N ALA A 78 9.61 10.89 -7.83
CA ALA A 78 9.20 11.13 -6.45
C ALA A 78 10.33 11.73 -5.59
N PHE A 79 11.58 11.33 -5.84
CA PHE A 79 12.75 11.88 -5.17
C PHE A 79 12.93 13.39 -5.42
N PHE A 80 12.56 13.87 -6.61
CA PHE A 80 12.57 15.30 -6.95
C PHE A 80 11.43 16.11 -6.32
N ARG A 81 10.61 15.52 -5.43
CA ARG A 81 9.46 16.17 -4.77
C ARG A 81 8.47 16.82 -5.76
N LEU A 82 8.34 16.24 -6.95
CA LEU A 82 7.36 16.68 -7.94
C LEU A 82 5.93 16.39 -7.45
N HIS A 83 4.97 17.17 -7.92
CA HIS A 83 3.56 16.92 -7.65
C HIS A 83 3.19 15.50 -8.08
N ILE A 84 2.41 14.78 -7.24
CA ILE A 84 2.08 13.36 -7.41
C ILE A 84 1.55 13.07 -8.83
N MET A 85 0.80 14.01 -9.39
CA MET A 85 0.25 13.87 -10.73
C MET A 85 1.32 13.73 -11.83
N TYR A 86 2.44 14.45 -11.74
CA TYR A 86 3.54 14.31 -12.68
C TYR A 86 4.27 12.98 -12.53
N VAL A 87 4.40 12.49 -11.30
CA VAL A 87 5.01 11.17 -11.01
C VAL A 87 4.18 10.06 -11.64
N ILE A 88 2.85 10.10 -11.46
CA ILE A 88 1.93 9.13 -12.05
C ILE A 88 2.00 9.17 -13.58
N PHE A 89 1.91 10.36 -14.18
CA PHE A 89 1.97 10.51 -15.63
C PHE A 89 3.28 9.99 -16.21
N GLY A 90 4.42 10.34 -15.58
CA GLY A 90 5.74 9.88 -16.01
C GLY A 90 5.91 8.37 -15.90
N ALA A 91 5.42 7.76 -14.82
CA ALA A 91 5.44 6.31 -14.64
C ALA A 91 4.60 5.58 -15.70
N ILE A 92 3.38 6.06 -15.97
CA ILE A 92 2.49 5.48 -17.01
C ILE A 92 3.13 5.61 -18.39
N LEU A 93 3.64 6.79 -18.75
CA LEU A 93 4.32 7.01 -20.03
C LEU A 93 5.52 6.08 -20.20
N THR A 94 6.33 5.92 -19.14
CA THR A 94 7.48 5.02 -19.14
C THR A 94 7.07 3.58 -19.43
N VAL A 95 6.08 3.06 -18.70
CA VAL A 95 5.60 1.69 -18.87
C VAL A 95 5.00 1.50 -20.26
N PHE A 96 4.25 2.49 -20.76
CA PHE A 96 3.66 2.45 -22.09
C PHE A 96 4.71 2.37 -23.20
N ILE A 97 5.73 3.23 -23.14
CA ILE A 97 6.84 3.24 -24.10
C ILE A 97 7.64 1.93 -24.00
N ALA A 98 7.96 1.49 -22.78
CA ALA A 98 8.71 0.26 -22.56
C ALA A 98 7.94 -0.97 -23.09
N LYS A 99 6.63 -1.06 -22.87
CA LYS A 99 5.79 -2.13 -23.40
C LYS A 99 5.72 -2.14 -24.93
N ASN A 100 5.69 -0.97 -25.57
CA ASN A 100 5.61 -0.88 -27.02
C ASN A 100 6.95 -1.25 -27.71
N PHE A 101 8.07 -1.15 -26.99
CA PHE A 101 9.40 -1.41 -27.53
C PHE A 101 9.94 -2.82 -27.24
N LEU A 102 9.40 -3.51 -26.22
CA LEU A 102 9.86 -4.81 -25.71
C LEU A 102 8.81 -5.90 -25.90
#